data_AF-A0A7V9FIW6-F1
#
_entry.id   AF-A0A7V9FIW6-F1
#
_cell.length_a   1.000
_cell.length_b   1.000
_cell.length_c   1.000
_cell.angle_alpha   90.00
_cell.angle_beta   90.00
_cell.angle_gamma   90.00
#
_symmetry.space_group_name_H-M   'P 1'
#
loop_
_entity.id
_entity.type
_entity.pdbx_description
1 polymer ?
#
loop_
_entity_poly.entity_id
_entity_poly.type
_entity_poly.pdbx_seq_one_letter_code
_entity_poly.pdbx_strand_id
1 'polypeptide(L)'
;MGRLAPALLLLLCFRTTPAEAQRDARVDDFLGITRCEGGMAVTMVRADVRDSAALAEVEAHEEVHRRQAAEFPSCEAFLASIRTARRIIDVELPAYCAQWRLAVARGADSALTVREYAWRIAAQSGAMENRLSVAQRFEAECR
;
A
#
# COMPACT_ATOMS: atom_id res chain seq x y z
N MET A 1 60.77 7.18 37.17
CA MET A 1 59.63 8.12 37.03
C MET A 1 59.25 8.18 35.56
N GLY A 2 58.01 7.85 35.18
CA GLY A 2 57.58 7.93 33.77
C GLY A 2 56.31 7.16 33.40
N ARG A 3 55.23 7.41 34.17
CA ARG A 3 53.78 7.17 33.95
C ARG A 3 53.30 6.39 32.71
N LEU A 4 52.66 5.25 32.99
CA LEU A 4 51.62 4.61 32.16
C LEU A 4 50.38 5.52 32.09
N ALA A 5 49.86 5.78 30.89
CA ALA A 5 48.55 6.40 30.70
C ALA A 5 47.53 5.32 30.26
N PRO A 6 46.34 5.24 30.88
CA PRO A 6 45.38 4.17 30.62
C PRO A 6 44.54 4.45 29.36
N ALA A 7 44.35 3.42 28.55
CA ALA A 7 43.41 3.39 27.45
C ALA A 7 41.98 3.48 28.00
N LEU A 8 41.31 4.61 27.75
CA LEU A 8 39.90 4.79 28.06
C LEU A 8 39.07 4.13 26.94
N LEU A 9 38.74 2.85 27.10
CA LEU A 9 37.74 2.18 26.27
C LEU A 9 36.35 2.74 26.66
N LEU A 10 35.83 3.67 25.85
CA LEU A 10 34.39 3.94 25.82
C LEU A 10 33.70 2.79 25.07
N LEU A 11 33.29 1.74 25.80
CA LEU A 11 32.24 0.84 25.33
C LEU A 11 30.90 1.58 25.43
N LEU A 12 30.56 2.30 24.35
CA LEU A 12 29.19 2.73 24.09
C LEU A 12 28.36 1.49 23.74
N CYS A 13 27.73 0.89 24.74
CA CYS A 13 26.64 -0.06 24.55
C CYS A 13 25.46 0.68 23.90
N PHE A 14 25.46 0.78 22.56
CA PHE A 14 24.25 1.09 21.80
C PHE A 14 23.25 -0.03 22.04
N ARG A 15 22.39 0.15 23.05
CA ARG A 15 21.14 -0.60 23.14
C ARG A 15 20.33 -0.17 21.93
N THR A 16 20.27 -1.03 20.92
CA THR A 16 19.28 -0.92 19.85
C THR A 16 17.93 -1.07 20.53
N THR A 17 17.27 0.06 20.82
CA THR A 17 15.83 0.03 21.04
C THR A 17 15.25 -0.66 19.80
N PRO A 18 14.48 -1.75 19.95
CA PRO A 18 13.77 -2.30 18.80
C PRO A 18 13.02 -1.13 18.19
N ALA A 19 13.16 -0.93 16.87
CA ALA A 19 12.28 -0.02 16.15
C ALA A 19 10.86 -0.41 16.58
N GLU A 20 10.09 0.54 17.12
CA GLU A 20 8.72 0.27 17.53
C GLU A 20 8.05 -0.45 16.37
N ALA A 21 7.62 -1.69 16.62
CA ALA A 21 6.99 -2.50 15.60
C ALA A 21 5.78 -1.72 15.10
N GLN A 22 5.74 -1.45 13.79
CA GLN A 22 4.57 -0.87 13.16
C GLN A 22 3.35 -1.71 13.55
N ARG A 23 2.37 -1.08 14.21
CA ARG A 23 1.16 -1.79 14.64
C ARG A 23 0.48 -2.42 13.43
N ASP A 24 -0.25 -3.50 13.66
CA ASP A 24 -1.09 -4.11 12.64
C ASP A 24 -2.06 -3.07 12.05
N ALA A 25 -2.22 -3.14 10.73
CA ALA A 25 -3.22 -2.34 10.03
C ALA A 25 -4.62 -2.77 10.48
N ARG A 26 -5.48 -1.78 10.67
CA ARG A 26 -6.89 -1.93 11.03
C ARG A 26 -7.75 -1.46 9.87
N VAL A 27 -8.99 -1.91 9.80
CA VAL A 27 -9.93 -1.53 8.75
C VAL A 27 -10.09 -0.01 8.64
N ASP A 28 -10.10 0.70 9.76
CA ASP A 28 -10.25 2.16 9.78
C ASP A 28 -9.02 2.93 9.26
N ASP A 29 -7.89 2.26 9.04
CA ASP A 29 -6.69 2.86 8.45
C ASP A 29 -6.84 3.09 6.93
N PHE A 30 -7.86 2.47 6.31
CA PHE A 30 -8.12 2.55 4.88
C PHE A 30 -9.34 3.45 4.59
N LEU A 31 -9.29 4.19 3.48
CA LEU A 31 -10.41 5.03 3.04
C LEU A 31 -11.54 4.18 2.45
N GLY A 32 -11.20 3.07 1.81
CA GLY A 32 -12.10 2.04 1.34
C GLY A 32 -11.49 0.67 1.57
N ILE A 33 -12.33 -0.35 1.63
CA ILE A 33 -11.91 -1.74 1.69
C ILE A 33 -12.92 -2.63 0.98
N THR A 34 -12.43 -3.53 0.16
CA THR A 34 -13.19 -4.66 -0.36
C THR A 34 -12.80 -5.91 0.40
N ARG A 35 -13.75 -6.46 1.17
CA ARG A 35 -13.55 -7.66 1.99
C ARG A 35 -14.48 -8.79 1.58
N CYS A 36 -14.15 -9.99 2.01
CA CYS A 36 -14.92 -11.18 1.73
C CYS A 36 -15.93 -11.43 2.86
N GLU A 37 -17.22 -11.38 2.56
CA GLU A 37 -18.32 -11.65 3.49
C GLU A 37 -19.26 -12.69 2.89
N GLY A 38 -19.38 -13.85 3.54
CA GLY A 38 -20.30 -14.92 3.09
C GLY A 38 -20.06 -15.35 1.63
N GLY A 39 -18.79 -15.42 1.18
CA GLY A 39 -18.43 -15.76 -0.20
C GLY A 39 -18.53 -14.60 -1.20
N MET A 40 -18.94 -13.40 -0.77
CA MET A 40 -19.11 -12.23 -1.61
C MET A 40 -18.07 -11.15 -1.34
N ALA A 41 -17.57 -10.49 -2.38
CA ALA A 41 -16.73 -9.30 -2.25
C ALA A 41 -17.60 -8.06 -1.96
N VAL A 42 -17.53 -7.56 -0.73
CA VAL A 42 -18.29 -6.41 -0.24
C VAL A 42 -17.34 -5.23 -0.04
N THR A 43 -17.67 -4.09 -0.67
CA THR A 43 -16.94 -2.84 -0.50
C THR A 43 -17.55 -2.01 0.62
N MET A 44 -16.70 -1.46 1.49
CA MET A 44 -17.06 -0.44 2.47
C MET A 44 -16.14 0.76 2.28
N VAL A 45 -16.72 1.96 2.20
CA VAL A 45 -15.98 3.23 2.24
C VAL A 45 -16.12 3.82 3.64
N ARG A 46 -15.04 4.35 4.19
CA ARG A 46 -15.01 4.95 5.53
C ARG A 46 -15.95 6.15 5.59
N ALA A 47 -16.74 6.25 6.65
CA ALA A 47 -17.85 7.20 6.75
C ALA A 47 -17.45 8.69 6.77
N ASP A 48 -16.18 8.99 7.01
CA ASP A 48 -15.60 10.34 7.00
C ASP A 48 -15.11 10.78 5.60
N VAL A 49 -15.10 9.90 4.60
CA VAL A 49 -14.82 10.24 3.19
C VAL A 49 -16.03 10.96 2.61
N ARG A 50 -16.11 12.27 2.84
CA ARG A 50 -17.26 13.12 2.48
C ARG A 50 -17.06 13.92 1.20
N ASP A 51 -15.81 14.14 0.80
CA ASP A 51 -15.50 14.83 -0.45
C ASP A 51 -15.89 13.95 -1.63
N SER A 52 -16.72 14.47 -2.54
CA SER A 52 -17.26 13.67 -3.65
C SER A 52 -16.18 13.20 -4.62
N ALA A 53 -15.07 13.93 -4.75
CA ALA A 53 -13.97 13.52 -5.61
C ALA A 53 -13.14 12.42 -4.94
N ALA A 54 -12.83 12.55 -3.64
CA ALA A 54 -12.19 11.49 -2.87
C ALA A 54 -13.03 10.21 -2.83
N LEU A 55 -14.36 10.34 -2.69
CA LEU A 55 -15.27 9.20 -2.74
C LEU A 55 -15.20 8.49 -4.09
N ALA A 56 -15.33 9.22 -5.20
CA ALA A 56 -15.26 8.64 -6.54
C ALA A 56 -13.93 7.93 -6.82
N GLU A 57 -12.83 8.49 -6.32
CA GLU A 57 -11.50 7.87 -6.39
C GLU A 57 -11.42 6.54 -5.65
N VAL A 58 -11.89 6.52 -4.41
CA VAL A 58 -11.91 5.31 -3.58
C VAL A 58 -12.85 4.26 -4.19
N GLU A 59 -14.03 4.64 -4.64
CA GLU A 59 -14.97 3.72 -5.29
C GLU A 59 -14.40 3.11 -6.58
N ALA A 60 -13.67 3.90 -7.38
CA ALA A 60 -13.01 3.42 -8.59
C ALA A 60 -11.89 2.41 -8.27
N HIS A 61 -11.16 2.64 -7.18
CA HIS A 61 -10.16 1.70 -6.67
C HIS A 61 -10.83 0.38 -6.25
N GLU A 62 -11.84 0.45 -5.38
CA GLU A 62 -12.50 -0.73 -4.81
C GLU A 62 -13.31 -1.54 -5.85
N GLU A 63 -13.87 -0.90 -6.88
CA GLU A 63 -14.51 -1.59 -8.00
C GLU A 63 -13.54 -2.51 -8.74
N VAL A 64 -12.25 -2.17 -8.83
CA VAL A 64 -11.25 -3.07 -9.43
C VAL A 64 -11.10 -4.33 -8.58
N HIS A 65 -11.01 -4.22 -7.26
CA HIS A 65 -10.92 -5.39 -6.37
C HIS A 65 -12.17 -6.26 -6.42
N ARG A 66 -13.37 -5.67 -6.50
CA ARG A 66 -14.60 -6.45 -6.69
C ARG A 66 -14.59 -7.24 -7.99
N ARG A 67 -14.16 -6.64 -9.10
CA ARG A 67 -14.04 -7.34 -10.40
C ARG A 67 -12.99 -8.44 -10.36
N GLN A 68 -11.82 -8.17 -9.81
CA GLN A 68 -10.77 -9.18 -9.65
C GLN A 68 -11.26 -10.36 -8.80
N ALA A 69 -12.00 -10.10 -7.72
CA ALA A 69 -12.57 -11.16 -6.89
C ALA A 69 -13.63 -11.98 -7.64
N ALA A 70 -14.43 -11.34 -8.51
CA ALA A 70 -15.46 -12.01 -9.31
C ALA A 70 -14.89 -12.94 -10.40
N GLU A 71 -13.60 -12.84 -10.73
CA GLU A 71 -12.91 -13.78 -11.64
C GLU A 71 -12.57 -15.12 -10.98
N PHE A 72 -12.78 -15.24 -9.66
CA PHE A 72 -12.51 -16.44 -8.89
C PHE A 72 -13.82 -17.16 -8.52
N PRO A 73 -13.77 -18.47 -8.26
CA PRO A 73 -14.95 -19.21 -7.79
C PRO A 73 -15.55 -18.68 -6.48
N SER A 74 -14.75 -17.97 -5.66
CA SER A 74 -15.21 -17.22 -4.48
C SER A 74 -14.21 -16.12 -4.11
N CYS A 75 -14.62 -15.14 -3.30
CA CYS A 75 -13.70 -14.12 -2.81
C CYS A 75 -12.61 -14.68 -1.89
N GLU A 76 -12.86 -15.77 -1.17
CA GLU A 76 -11.83 -16.47 -0.38
C GLU A 76 -10.77 -17.09 -1.30
N ALA A 77 -11.17 -17.65 -2.44
CA ALA A 77 -10.23 -18.17 -3.43
C ALA A 77 -9.35 -17.05 -4.02
N PHE A 78 -9.95 -15.87 -4.28
CA PHE A 78 -9.19 -14.68 -4.67
C PHE A 78 -8.18 -14.27 -3.60
N LEU A 79 -8.62 -14.07 -2.35
CA LEU A 79 -7.74 -13.70 -1.23
C LEU A 79 -6.64 -14.73 -1.00
N ALA A 80 -6.97 -16.02 -1.09
CA ALA A 80 -6.01 -17.11 -0.98
C ALA A 80 -4.96 -17.12 -2.10
N SER A 81 -5.21 -16.45 -3.23
CA SER A 81 -4.21 -16.28 -4.30
C SER A 81 -3.16 -15.21 -3.95
N ILE A 82 -3.50 -14.24 -3.09
CA ILE A 82 -2.67 -13.08 -2.75
C ILE A 82 -1.70 -13.43 -1.61
N ARG A 83 -0.67 -14.23 -1.93
CA ARG A 83 0.30 -14.74 -0.94
C ARG A 83 1.70 -14.13 -1.02
N THR A 84 1.98 -13.36 -2.06
CA THR A 84 3.32 -12.83 -2.32
C THR A 84 3.26 -11.33 -2.56
N ALA A 85 4.35 -10.62 -2.24
CA ALA A 85 4.50 -9.20 -2.54
C ALA A 85 4.20 -8.89 -4.01
N ARG A 86 4.73 -9.73 -4.92
CA ARG A 86 4.45 -9.62 -6.36
C ARG A 86 2.96 -9.70 -6.67
N ARG A 87 2.24 -10.67 -6.09
CA ARG A 87 0.80 -10.81 -6.33
C ARG A 87 0.01 -9.65 -5.74
N ILE A 88 0.40 -9.12 -4.58
CA ILE A 88 -0.18 -7.89 -4.02
C ILE A 88 0.00 -6.75 -5.01
N ILE A 89 1.21 -6.52 -5.52
CA ILE A 89 1.48 -5.48 -6.53
C ILE A 89 0.60 -5.67 -7.78
N ASP A 90 0.50 -6.90 -8.29
CA ASP A 90 -0.30 -7.20 -9.48
C ASP A 90 -1.81 -6.97 -9.28
N VAL A 91 -2.29 -7.05 -8.03
CA VAL A 91 -3.69 -6.78 -7.65
C VAL A 91 -3.93 -5.29 -7.45
N GLU A 92 -3.04 -4.61 -6.72
CA GLU A 92 -3.15 -3.21 -6.34
C GLU A 92 -2.90 -2.24 -7.50
N LEU A 93 -1.96 -2.56 -8.38
CA LEU A 93 -1.57 -1.67 -9.46
C LEU A 93 -2.74 -1.25 -10.37
N PRO A 94 -3.59 -2.16 -10.90
CA PRO A 94 -4.76 -1.76 -11.68
C PRO A 94 -5.80 -0.98 -10.86
N ALA A 95 -5.92 -1.23 -9.54
CA ALA A 95 -6.83 -0.50 -8.66
C ALA A 95 -6.38 0.96 -8.50
N TYR A 96 -5.09 1.17 -8.22
CA TYR A 96 -4.52 2.51 -8.20
C TYR A 96 -4.47 3.18 -9.58
N CYS A 97 -4.35 2.44 -10.70
CA CYS A 97 -4.52 3.03 -12.04
C CYS A 97 -5.92 3.63 -12.20
N ALA A 98 -6.98 2.93 -11.77
CA ALA A 98 -8.34 3.42 -11.85
C ALA A 98 -8.53 4.69 -11.02
N GLN A 99 -8.01 4.69 -9.79
CA GLN A 99 -8.01 5.87 -8.92
C GLN A 99 -7.23 7.04 -9.53
N TRP A 100 -6.06 6.77 -10.12
CA TRP A 100 -5.17 7.77 -10.70
C TRP A 100 -5.79 8.48 -11.90
N ARG A 101 -6.50 7.76 -12.76
CA ARG A 101 -7.19 8.36 -13.92
C ARG A 101 -8.18 9.44 -13.49
N LEU A 102 -8.93 9.21 -12.41
CA LEU A 102 -9.84 10.21 -11.84
C LEU A 102 -9.08 11.38 -11.20
N ALA A 103 -8.01 11.08 -10.46
CA ALA A 103 -7.17 12.10 -9.85
C ALA A 103 -6.54 13.04 -10.90
N VAL A 104 -6.01 12.51 -11.99
CA VAL A 104 -5.40 13.32 -13.05
C VAL A 104 -6.46 14.08 -13.85
N ALA A 105 -7.61 13.47 -14.13
CA ALA A 105 -8.71 14.15 -14.81
C ALA A 105 -9.22 15.39 -14.05
N ARG A 106 -9.06 15.42 -12.72
CA ARG A 106 -9.40 16.57 -11.87
C ARG A 106 -8.25 17.58 -11.66
N GLY A 107 -7.11 17.37 -12.34
CA GLY A 107 -5.96 18.29 -12.29
C GLY A 107 -4.90 17.97 -11.24
N ALA A 108 -4.91 16.78 -10.64
CA ALA A 108 -3.80 16.37 -9.76
C ALA A 108 -2.49 16.23 -10.58
N ASP A 109 -1.36 16.54 -9.93
CA ASP A 109 -0.04 16.33 -10.54
C ASP A 109 0.20 14.84 -10.77
N SER A 110 0.33 14.47 -12.04
CA SER A 110 0.53 13.11 -12.51
C SER A 110 1.81 12.47 -11.95
N ALA A 111 2.91 13.21 -11.86
CA ALA A 111 4.17 12.68 -11.36
C ALA A 111 4.16 12.50 -9.84
N LEU A 112 3.52 13.41 -9.10
CA LEU A 112 3.35 13.29 -7.66
C LEU A 112 2.44 12.12 -7.31
N THR A 113 1.30 12.00 -7.99
CA THR A 113 0.34 10.90 -7.74
C THR A 113 0.94 9.54 -8.08
N VAL A 114 1.72 9.40 -9.15
CA VAL A 114 2.48 8.18 -9.45
C VAL A 114 3.39 7.80 -8.28
N ARG A 115 4.17 8.75 -7.74
CA ARG A 115 5.09 8.49 -6.63
C ARG A 115 4.35 8.08 -5.36
N GLU A 116 3.26 8.77 -5.02
CA GLU A 116 2.45 8.43 -3.85
C GLU A 116 1.83 7.04 -3.98
N TYR A 117 1.25 6.70 -5.13
CA TYR A 117 0.58 5.42 -5.30
C TYR A 117 1.59 4.27 -5.36
N ALA A 118 2.73 4.46 -6.03
CA ALA A 118 3.82 3.50 -5.99
C ALA A 118 4.33 3.25 -4.56
N TRP A 119 4.40 4.30 -3.73
CA TRP A 119 4.77 4.17 -2.32
C TRP A 119 3.73 3.36 -1.53
N ARG A 120 2.43 3.63 -1.71
CA ARG A 120 1.36 2.89 -1.04
C ARG A 120 1.36 1.40 -1.42
N ILE A 121 1.46 1.10 -2.70
CA ILE A 121 1.55 -0.28 -3.21
C ILE A 121 2.78 -0.99 -2.62
N ALA A 122 3.95 -0.33 -2.61
CA ALA A 122 5.18 -0.90 -2.05
C ALA A 122 5.07 -1.15 -0.54
N ALA A 123 4.42 -0.23 0.20
CA ALA A 123 4.18 -0.38 1.63
C ALA A 123 3.25 -1.56 1.91
N GLN A 124 2.13 -1.67 1.19
CA GLN A 124 1.14 -2.74 1.37
C GLN A 124 1.66 -4.12 0.96
N SER A 125 2.52 -4.18 -0.05
CA SER A 125 3.16 -5.43 -0.47
C SER A 125 4.36 -5.84 0.38
N GLY A 126 4.83 -4.98 1.29
CA GLY A 126 6.06 -5.20 2.06
C GLY A 126 7.34 -5.10 1.21
N ALA A 127 7.27 -4.52 0.01
CA ALA A 127 8.36 -4.43 -0.96
C ALA A 127 8.88 -2.98 -1.11
N MET A 128 9.13 -2.31 0.03
CA MET A 128 9.53 -0.90 0.07
C MET A 128 10.86 -0.62 -0.65
N GLU A 129 11.74 -1.60 -0.70
CA GLU A 129 12.98 -1.61 -1.47
C GLU A 129 12.73 -1.61 -2.99
N ASN A 130 11.58 -2.10 -3.45
CA ASN A 130 11.18 -2.16 -4.85
C ASN A 130 10.30 -0.99 -5.31
N ARG A 131 10.06 0.03 -4.48
CA ARG A 131 9.15 1.17 -4.79
C ARG A 131 9.44 1.85 -6.14
N LEU A 132 10.71 1.92 -6.56
CA LEU A 132 11.09 2.50 -7.86
C LEU A 132 10.61 1.63 -9.03
N SER A 133 10.74 0.31 -8.90
CA SER A 133 10.21 -0.63 -9.89
C SER A 133 8.68 -0.59 -9.95
N VAL A 134 8.01 -0.41 -8.80
CA VAL A 134 6.55 -0.20 -8.76
C VAL A 134 6.16 1.09 -9.48
N ALA A 135 6.89 2.19 -9.27
CA ALA A 135 6.62 3.45 -9.98
C ALA A 135 6.81 3.31 -11.50
N GLN A 136 7.86 2.62 -11.95
CA GLN A 136 8.10 2.35 -13.37
C GLN A 136 6.96 1.51 -13.99
N ARG A 137 6.50 0.48 -13.27
CA ARG A 137 5.33 -0.31 -13.71
C ARG A 137 4.07 0.54 -13.78
N PHE A 138 3.83 1.36 -12.77
CA PHE A 138 2.69 2.26 -12.73
C PHE A 138 2.66 3.20 -13.93
N GLU A 139 3.80 3.82 -14.26
CA GLU A 139 3.92 4.69 -15.44
C GLU A 139 3.69 3.94 -16.75
N ALA A 140 4.17 2.70 -16.86
CA ALA A 140 4.05 1.90 -18.08
C ALA A 140 2.64 1.31 -18.28
N GLU A 141 1.93 0.98 -17.20
CA GLU A 141 0.67 0.25 -17.25
C GLU A 141 -0.57 1.17 -17.08
N CYS A 142 -0.43 2.33 -16.44
CA CYS A 142 -1.56 3.24 -16.17
C CYS A 142 -1.71 4.40 -17.16
N ARG A 143 -0.63 4.80 -17.85
CA ARG A 143 -0.64 5.85 -18.90
C ARG A 143 -1.10 5.30 -20.24
#